data_AF-A0A6L9QBE7-F1
#
_entry.id   AF-A0A6L9QBE7-F1
#
_cell.length_a   1.000
_cell.length_b   1.000
_cell.length_c   1.000
_cell.angle_alpha   90.00
_cell.angle_beta   90.00
_cell.angle_gamma   90.00
#
_symmetry.space_group_name_H-M   'P 1'
#
loop_
_entity.id
_entity.type
_entity.pdbx_description
1 polymer ?
#
loop_
_entity_poly.entity_id
_entity_poly.type
_entity_poly.pdbx_seq_one_letter_code
_entity_poly.pdbx_strand_id
1 'polypeptide(L)' 'MTTPPTIRILWRRYGRHGGRWRADLPPGNGVDSGSIESTSRDTVERLAGIVADRYGYPIVREEPIHG' A
#
# COMPACT_ATOMS: atom_id res chain seq x y z
N MET A 1 0.88 -12.87 -20.43
CA MET A 1 -0.01 -12.85 -19.25
C MET A 1 0.36 -11.63 -18.43
N THR A 2 -0.52 -10.65 -18.32
CA THR A 2 -0.31 -9.43 -17.53
C THR A 2 -0.62 -9.73 -16.07
N THR A 3 0.35 -9.58 -15.19
CA THR A 3 0.16 -9.74 -13.74
C THR A 3 -0.97 -8.82 -13.26
N PRO A 4 -1.92 -9.29 -12.45
CA PRO A 4 -3.00 -8.43 -11.97
C PRO A 4 -2.43 -7.25 -11.16
N PRO A 5 -3.05 -6.06 -11.25
CA PRO A 5 -2.69 -4.92 -10.41
C PRO A 5 -2.75 -5.33 -8.94
N THR A 6 -1.67 -5.06 -8.20
CA THR A 6 -1.47 -5.50 -6.83
C THR A 6 -1.23 -4.30 -5.93
N ILE A 7 -1.85 -4.27 -4.75
CA ILE A 7 -1.60 -3.26 -3.73
C ILE A 7 -0.39 -3.69 -2.91
N ARG A 8 0.62 -2.81 -2.78
CA ARG A 8 1.84 -3.10 -2.01
C ARG A 8 1.87 -2.27 -0.74
N ILE A 9 1.98 -2.93 0.41
CA ILE A 9 2.11 -2.27 1.71
C ILE A 9 3.55 -2.40 2.18
N LEU A 10 4.22 -1.27 2.39
CA LEU A 10 5.62 -1.22 2.83
C LEU A 10 5.85 -0.13 3.87
N TRP A 11 6.92 -0.27 4.65
CA TRP A 11 7.43 0.81 5.49
C TRP A 11 8.42 1.67 4.70
N ARG A 12 8.11 2.97 4.56
CA ARG A 12 9.00 3.97 3.96
C ARG A 12 9.67 4.79 5.06
N ARG A 13 11.01 4.78 5.08
CA ARG A 13 11.79 5.67 5.97
C ARG A 13 11.97 7.04 5.33
N TYR A 14 11.60 8.09 6.06
CA TYR A 14 11.72 9.49 5.67
C TYR A 14 12.76 10.21 6.54
N GLY A 15 14.04 9.89 6.28
CA GLY A 15 15.18 10.58 6.91
C GLY A 15 15.12 10.61 8.44
N ARG A 16 15.39 11.78 9.03
CA ARG A 16 15.36 12.01 10.50
C ARG A 16 13.96 12.08 11.10
N HIS A 17 12.91 12.20 10.30
CA HIS A 17 11.54 12.40 10.77
C HIS A 17 10.79 11.07 11.02
N GLY A 18 11.49 9.94 10.95
CA GLY A 18 10.93 8.60 11.14
C GLY A 18 10.55 7.94 9.82
N GLY A 19 9.54 7.09 9.85
CA GLY A 19 8.98 6.47 8.64
C GLY A 19 7.46 6.42 8.69
N ARG A 20 6.86 6.01 7.58
CA ARG A 20 5.42 5.81 7.45
C ARG A 20 5.15 4.52 6.70
N TRP A 21 4.08 3.84 7.08
CA TRP A 21 3.48 2.81 6.25
C TRP A 21 2.88 3.46 5.03
N ARG A 22 3.06 2.82 3.89
CA ARG A 22 2.56 3.24 2.58
C ARG A 22 1.91 2.06 1.90
N ALA A 23 0.68 2.22 1.42
CA ALA A 23 0.05 1.32 0.46
C ALA A 23 0.08 1.97 -0.92
N ASP A 24 0.78 1.36 -1.87
CA ASP A 24 0.74 1.75 -3.28
C ASP A 24 -0.53 1.18 -3.92
N LEU A 25 -1.39 2.06 -4.43
CA LEU A 25 -2.62 1.69 -5.10
C LEU A 25 -2.38 1.66 -6.61
N PRO A 26 -2.58 0.50 -7.26
CA PRO A 26 -2.40 0.40 -8.70
C PRO A 26 -3.46 1.25 -9.43
N PRO A 27 -3.13 1.78 -10.62
CA PRO A 27 -4.11 2.49 -11.44
C PRO A 27 -5.24 1.55 -11.86
N GLY A 28 -6.48 2.01 -11.73
CA GLY A 28 -7.64 1.18 -12.04
C GLY A 28 -8.98 1.90 -11.88
N ASN A 29 -9.95 1.55 -12.72
CA ASN A 29 -11.34 2.04 -12.67
C ASN A 29 -11.49 3.56 -12.50
N GLY A 30 -10.70 4.35 -13.26
CA GLY A 30 -10.82 5.81 -13.30
C GLY A 30 -10.13 6.54 -12.14
N VAL A 31 -9.29 5.86 -11.35
CA VAL A 31 -8.47 6.47 -10.30
C VAL A 31 -7.02 6.51 -10.78
N ASP A 32 -6.44 7.72 -10.81
CA ASP A 32 -5.00 7.91 -11.00
C ASP A 32 -4.21 7.17 -9.91
N SER A 33 -3.07 6.59 -10.29
CA SER A 33 -2.17 5.89 -9.38
C SER A 33 -1.97 6.70 -8.09
N GLY A 34 -2.23 6.10 -6.94
CA GLY A 34 -2.25 6.78 -5.66
C GLY A 34 -1.49 6.04 -4.58
N SER A 35 -1.29 6.68 -3.43
CA SER A 35 -0.73 6.02 -2.25
C SER A 35 -1.45 6.47 -0.99
N ILE A 36 -1.72 5.51 -0.09
CA ILE A 36 -2.20 5.78 1.27
C ILE A 36 -1.00 5.76 2.19
N GLU A 37 -0.75 6.82 2.95
CA GLU A 37 0.37 6.88 3.90
C GLU A 37 -0.10 7.19 5.32
N SER A 38 0.43 6.47 6.30
CA SER A 38 0.18 6.73 7.72
C SER A 38 1.33 6.25 8.58
N THR A 39 1.51 6.82 9.76
CA THR A 39 2.42 6.27 10.78
C THR A 39 1.88 4.96 11.37
N SER A 40 0.58 4.72 11.28
CA SER A 40 -0.06 3.49 11.77
C SER A 40 -0.21 2.45 10.66
N ARG A 41 0.30 1.24 10.90
CA ARG A 41 0.17 0.10 9.98
C ARG A 41 -1.28 -0.29 9.77
N ASP A 42 -2.03 -0.37 10.86
CA ASP A 42 -3.42 -0.83 10.88
C ASP A 42 -4.32 0.07 10.02
N THR A 43 -4.09 1.40 10.09
CA THR A 43 -4.79 2.37 9.24
C THR A 43 -4.53 2.13 7.76
N VAL A 44 -3.27 1.87 7.38
CA VAL A 44 -2.90 1.60 5.99
C VAL A 44 -3.48 0.27 5.53
N GLU A 45 -3.39 -0.79 6.33
CA GLU A 45 -3.96 -2.11 6.02
C GLU A 45 -5.49 -2.06 5.88
N ARG A 46 -6.18 -1.34 6.77
CA ARG A 46 -7.63 -1.17 6.71
C ARG A 46 -8.07 -0.46 5.43
N LEU A 47 -7.43 0.66 5.09
CA LEU A 47 -7.77 1.44 3.90
C LEU A 47 -7.41 0.68 2.61
N ALA A 48 -6.24 0.03 2.57
CA ALA A 48 -5.85 -0.85 1.48
C ALA A 48 -6.83 -2.01 1.30
N GLY A 49 -7.32 -2.60 2.40
CA GLY A 49 -8.33 -3.66 2.39
C GLY A 49 -9.64 -3.23 1.73
N ILE A 50 -10.10 -2.01 1.99
CA ILE A 50 -11.31 -1.46 1.34
C ILE A 50 -11.13 -1.35 -0.18
N VAL A 51 -9.96 -0.89 -0.63
CA VAL A 51 -9.63 -0.79 -2.07
C VAL A 51 -9.49 -2.18 -2.69
N ALA A 52 -8.79 -3.09 -2.02
CA ALA A 52 -8.62 -4.47 -2.45
C ALA A 52 -9.96 -5.18 -2.64
N ASP A 53 -10.87 -5.07 -1.67
CA ASP A 53 -12.22 -5.64 -1.72
C ASP A 53 -13.03 -5.04 -2.88
N ARG A 54 -13.02 -3.71 -3.01
CA ARG A 54 -13.78 -3.00 -4.05
C ARG A 54 -13.36 -3.37 -5.47
N TYR A 55 -12.06 -3.59 -5.70
CA TYR A 55 -11.51 -3.78 -7.03
C TYR A 55 -10.97 -5.20 -7.30
N GLY A 56 -11.04 -6.09 -6.30
CA GLY A 56 -10.51 -7.45 -6.40
C GLY A 56 -8.98 -7.50 -6.51
N TYR A 57 -8.28 -6.53 -5.94
CA TYR A 57 -6.82 -6.46 -6.03
C TYR A 57 -6.14 -7.25 -4.91
N PRO A 58 -5.18 -8.14 -5.21
CA PRO A 58 -4.39 -8.78 -4.19
C PRO A 58 -3.55 -7.75 -3.41
N ILE A 59 -3.35 -8.01 -2.12
CA ILE A 59 -2.45 -7.23 -1.25
C ILE A 59 -1.17 -8.02 -1.01
N VAL A 60 -0.03 -7.38 -1.24
CA VAL A 60 1.30 -7.89 -0.89
C VAL A 60 1.90 -7.00 0.20
N ARG A 61 2.45 -7.63 1.24
CA ARG A 61 3.11 -6.95 2.35
C ARG A 61 4.61 -7.11 2.21
N GLU A 62 5.33 -6.01 2.07
CA GLU A 62 6.78 -5.99 2.10
C GLU A 62 7.18 -5.62 3.53
N GLU A 63 7.53 -6.64 4.32
CA GLU A 63 8.00 -6.42 5.68
C GLU A 63 9.30 -5.60 5.63
N PRO A 64 9.49 -4.62 6.54
CA PRO A 64 10.78 -3.99 6.67
C PRO A 64 11.81 -5.08 6.99
N ILE A 65 12.80 -5.23 6.11
CA ILE A 65 13.98 -6.06 6.38
C ILE A 65 14.59 -5.45 7.64
N HIS A 66 14.40 -6.11 8.78
CA HIS A 66 15.04 -5.71 10.03
C HIS A 66 16.54 -5.96 9.82
N GLY A 67 17.28 -4.87 9.63
CA GLY A 67 18.74 -4.84 9.75
C GLY A 67 19.14 -4.56 11.18
#